data_AF-A0A1M7HCP3-F1
#
_entry.id   AF-A0A1M7HCP3-F1
#
_cell.length_a   1.000
_cell.length_b   1.000
_cell.length_c   1.000
_cell.angle_alpha   90.00
_cell.angle_beta   90.00
_cell.angle_gamma   90.00
#
_symmetry.space_group_name_H-M   'P 1'
#
loop_
_entity.id
_entity.type
_entity.pdbx_description
1 polymer ?
#
loop_
_entity_poly.entity_id
_entity_poly.type
_entity_poly.pdbx_seq_one_letter_code
_entity_poly.pdbx_strand_id
1 'polypeptide(L)' 'MLEQIRVPRLGPGRPRTKPDKVRADKAYASRADRAYLRGRGISCTIPEKRDQVLNRKKLGSRGGRPSKFDKADYQC' A
#
# COMPACT_ATOMS: atom_id res chain seq x y z
N MET A 1 6.87 9.14 2.36
CA MET A 1 6.41 9.80 3.60
C MET A 1 5.62 8.81 4.47
N LEU A 2 6.19 7.63 4.78
CA LEU A 2 5.53 6.56 5.55
C LEU A 2 6.29 6.20 6.85
N GLU A 3 7.31 6.99 7.19
CA GLU A 3 8.19 6.75 8.34
C GLU A 3 7.53 7.06 9.69
N GLN A 4 6.38 7.72 9.69
CA GLN A 4 5.63 8.05 10.90
C GLN A 4 4.60 6.99 11.31
N ILE A 5 4.45 5.89 10.55
CA ILE A 5 3.55 4.81 10.94
C ILE A 5 4.15 4.07 12.15
N ARG A 6 3.55 4.30 13.32
CA ARG A 6 3.88 3.60 14.57
C ARG A 6 2.90 2.44 14.75
N VAL A 7 3.44 1.23 14.88
CA VAL A 7 2.64 0.04 15.15
C VAL A 7 2.66 -0.23 16.65
N PRO A 8 1.51 -0.09 17.35
CA PRO A 8 1.44 -0.45 18.75
C PRO A 8 1.74 -1.94 18.91
N ARG A 9 2.56 -2.27 19.92
CA ARG A 9 2.83 -3.66 20.30
C ARG A 9 1.81 -4.09 21.35
N LEU A 10 1.33 -5.32 21.26
CA LEU A 10 0.60 -5.96 22.35
C LEU A 10 1.64 -6.49 23.37
N GLY A 11 2.22 -5.58 24.18
CA GLY A 11 3.22 -5.93 25.20
C GLY A 11 4.26 -4.84 25.47
N PRO A 12 5.02 -4.94 26.59
CA PRO A 12 6.03 -3.96 26.97
C PRO A 12 7.21 -3.92 25.99
N GLY A 13 7.71 -2.72 25.68
CA GLY A 13 8.88 -2.48 24.83
C GLY A 13 8.70 -1.40 23.76
N ARG A 14 9.80 -0.98 23.12
CA ARG A 14 9.80 0.09 22.10
C ARG A 14 8.91 -0.28 20.92
N PRO A 15 7.97 0.55 20.43
CA PRO A 15 7.09 0.21 19.30
C PRO A 15 7.83 -0.32 18.06
N ARG A 16 7.19 -1.21 17.28
CA ARG A 16 7.77 -1.64 15.99
C ARG A 16 7.66 -0.46 15.00
N THR A 17 8.75 -0.19 14.30
CA THR A 17 8.79 0.79 13.19
C THR A 17 8.49 0.16 11.83
N LYS A 18 8.30 -1.16 11.77
CA LYS A 18 7.93 -1.90 10.56
C LYS A 18 6.64 -2.70 10.81
N PRO A 19 5.49 -2.26 10.28
CA PRO A 19 4.29 -3.10 10.20
C PRO A 19 4.49 -4.30 9.29
N ASP A 20 3.84 -5.42 9.62
CA ASP A 20 3.82 -6.60 8.75
C ASP A 20 2.83 -6.39 7.57
N LYS A 21 1.73 -5.68 7.83
CA LYS A 21 0.75 -5.25 6.81
C LYS A 21 0.26 -3.82 7.06
N VAL A 22 0.11 -3.03 5.99
CA VAL A 22 -0.42 -1.65 6.02
C VAL A 22 -1.71 -1.58 5.21
N ARG A 23 -2.79 -1.11 5.84
CA ARG A 23 -4.00 -0.63 5.17
C ARG A 23 -3.91 0.90 5.12
N ALA A 24 -3.97 1.49 3.94
CA ALA A 24 -3.88 2.94 3.79
C ALA A 24 -4.90 3.45 2.78
N ASP A 25 -5.23 4.73 2.90
CA ASP A 25 -6.15 5.38 1.97
C ASP A 25 -5.56 5.47 0.55
N LYS A 26 -6.47 5.54 -0.42
CA LYS A 26 -6.20 5.74 -1.84
C LYS A 26 -5.26 6.91 -2.13
N ALA A 27 -5.22 7.94 -1.28
CA ALA A 27 -4.26 9.05 -1.36
C ALA A 27 -2.80 8.56 -1.44
N TYR A 28 -2.47 7.48 -0.73
CA TYR A 28 -1.13 6.86 -0.62
C TYR A 28 -0.89 5.72 -1.63
N ALA A 29 -1.71 5.61 -2.68
CA ALA A 29 -1.58 4.59 -3.73
C ALA A 29 -0.52 4.92 -4.81
N SER A 30 0.45 5.81 -4.50
CA SER A 30 1.46 6.21 -5.48
C SER A 30 2.46 5.08 -5.76
N ARG A 31 3.12 5.11 -6.93
CA ARG A 31 4.17 4.12 -7.25
C ARG A 31 5.34 4.19 -6.27
N ALA A 32 5.71 5.39 -5.84
CA ALA A 32 6.81 5.61 -4.89
C ALA A 32 6.49 5.01 -3.51
N ASP A 33 5.26 5.20 -3.01
CA ASP A 33 4.84 4.62 -1.74
C ASP A 33 4.81 3.08 -1.81
N ARG A 34 4.32 2.51 -2.92
CA ARG A 34 4.35 1.04 -3.12
C ARG A 34 5.77 0.50 -3.25
N ALA A 35 6.66 1.22 -3.92
CA ALA A 35 8.07 0.82 -4.04
C ALA A 35 8.76 0.84 -2.67
N TYR A 36 8.50 1.88 -1.88
CA TYR A 36 8.99 1.99 -0.51
C TYR A 36 8.50 0.84 0.38
N LEU A 37 7.21 0.52 0.34
CA LEU A 37 6.63 -0.59 1.12
C LEU A 37 7.17 -1.95 0.67
N ARG A 38 7.31 -2.19 -0.65
CA ARG A 38 7.92 -3.41 -1.20
C ARG A 38 9.38 -3.58 -0.78
N GLY A 39 10.20 -2.53 -0.89
CA GLY A 39 11.60 -2.58 -0.49
C GLY A 39 11.78 -2.87 1.00
N ARG A 40 10.77 -2.54 1.82
CA ARG A 40 10.78 -2.79 3.26
C ARG A 40 10.15 -4.13 3.66
N GLY A 41 9.65 -4.91 2.70
CA GLY A 41 8.99 -6.20 2.92
C GLY A 41 7.59 -6.09 3.54
N ILE A 42 6.95 -4.91 3.43
CA ILE A 42 5.68 -4.61 4.06
C ILE A 42 4.54 -4.92 3.08
N SER A 43 3.64 -5.81 3.47
CA SER A 43 2.43 -6.09 2.68
C SER A 43 1.49 -4.88 2.72
N CYS A 44 0.95 -4.45 1.58
CA CYS A 44 0.10 -3.25 1.54
C CYS A 44 -1.25 -3.52 0.86
N THR A 45 -2.32 -3.17 1.57
CA THR A 45 -3.71 -3.17 1.07
C THR A 45 -4.11 -1.72 0.84
N ILE A 46 -3.81 -1.20 -0.34
CA ILE A 46 -4.12 0.19 -0.73
C ILE A 46 -4.95 0.15 -2.02
N PRO A 47 -6.18 0.70 -2.02
CA PRO A 47 -7.00 0.75 -3.22
C PRO A 47 -6.33 1.61 -4.30
N GLU A 48 -6.40 1.18 -5.56
CA GLU A 48 -5.85 1.95 -6.67
C GLU A 48 -6.63 3.24 -6.93
N LYS A 49 -5.93 4.30 -7.37
CA LYS A 49 -6.58 5.51 -7.83
C LYS A 49 -7.44 5.22 -9.07
N ARG A 50 -8.67 5.77 -9.14
CA ARG A 50 -9.56 5.57 -10.31
C ARG A 50 -8.86 6.06 -11.59
N ASP A 51 -8.18 7.19 -11.51
CA ASP A 51 -7.43 7.77 -12.64
C ASP A 51 -6.20 6.94 -13.02
N GLN A 52 -5.55 6.28 -12.06
CA GLN A 52 -4.47 5.33 -12.35
C GLN A 52 -5.01 4.10 -13.09
N VAL A 53 -6.17 3.59 -12.70
CA VAL A 53 -6.82 2.47 -13.40
C VAL A 53 -7.17 2.87 -14.83
N LEU A 54 -7.74 4.07 -15.02
CA LEU A 54 -8.09 4.59 -16.33
C LEU A 54 -6.85 4.83 -17.21
N ASN A 55 -5.80 5.46 -16.67
CA ASN A 55 -4.55 5.67 -17.41
C ASN A 55 -3.86 4.36 -17.77
N ARG A 56 -3.86 3.36 -16.87
CA ARG A 56 -3.36 2.01 -17.18
C ARG A 56 -4.16 1.40 -18.33
N LYS A 57 -5.49 1.47 -18.28
CA LYS A 57 -6.37 0.95 -19.34
C LYS A 57 -6.13 1.67 -20.67
N LYS A 58 -5.95 3.00 -20.66
CA LYS A 58 -5.59 3.79 -21.84
C LYS A 58 -4.26 3.37 -22.48
N LEU A 59 -3.30 2.94 -21.66
CA LEU A 59 -1.99 2.46 -22.13
C LEU A 59 -2.01 1.02 -22.67
N GLY A 60 -3.14 0.30 -22.56
CA GLY A 60 -3.28 -1.06 -23.06
C GLY A 60 -2.21 -2.01 -22.52
N SER A 61 -1.56 -2.77 -23.40
CA SER A 61 -0.46 -3.69 -23.06
C SER A 61 0.75 -3.01 -22.41
N ARG A 62 0.96 -1.72 -22.67
CA ARG A 62 2.05 -0.91 -22.07
C ARG A 62 1.73 -0.47 -20.65
N GLY A 63 0.48 -0.62 -20.20
CA GLY A 63 0.03 -0.21 -18.87
C GLY A 63 0.58 -1.08 -17.73
N GLY A 64 1.11 -2.27 -18.04
CA GLY A 64 1.63 -3.19 -17.04
C GLY A 64 0.56 -3.84 -16.17
N ARG A 65 1.00 -4.66 -15.21
CA ARG A 65 0.11 -5.48 -14.39
C ARG A 65 -0.59 -4.63 -13.31
N PRO A 66 -1.91 -4.81 -13.08
CA PRO A 66 -2.59 -4.21 -11.94
C PRO A 66 -1.94 -4.61 -10.60
N SER A 67 -1.98 -3.70 -9.63
CA SER A 67 -1.50 -4.02 -8.29
C SER A 67 -2.44 -5.01 -7.60
N LYS A 68 -1.87 -5.89 -6.76
CA LYS A 68 -2.67 -6.75 -5.88
C LYS A 68 -3.35 -5.85 -4.84
N PHE A 69 -4.67 -5.76 -4.94
CA PHE A 69 -5.52 -5.12 -3.94
C PHE A 69 -6.47 -6.18 -3.41
N ASP A 70 -6.34 -6.51 -2.12
CA ASP A 70 -7.28 -7.40 -1.43
C ASP A 70 -8.48 -6.60 -0.94
N LYS A 71 -9.60 -6.72 -1.66
CA LYS A 71 -10.88 -6.09 -1.27
C LYS A 71 -11.37 -6.58 0.09
N ALA A 72 -11.18 -7.86 0.40
CA ALA A 72 -11.61 -8.48 1.65
C ALA A 72 -10.94 -7.85 2.88
N ASP A 73 -9.74 -7.28 2.70
CA ASP A 73 -8.96 -6.67 3.77
C ASP A 73 -9.22 -5.15 3.87
N TYR A 74 -9.95 -4.54 2.92
CA TYR A 74 -10.33 -3.13 2.93
C TYR A 74 -11.73 -2.88 3.50
N GLN A 75 -12.50 -3.93 3.78
CA GLN A 75 -13.75 -3.80 4.53
C GLN A 75 -13.44 -3.86 6.02
N CYS A 76 -13.54 -2.69 6.65
CA CYS A 76 -13.75 -2.54 8.08
C CYS A 76 -15.26 -2.38 8.30
#